data_AF-A0AAN0M822-F1
#
_entry.id   AF-A0AAN0M822-F1
#
_cell.length_a   1.000
_cell.length_b   1.000
_cell.length_c   1.000
_cell.angle_alpha   90.00
_cell.angle_beta   90.00
_cell.angle_gamma   90.00
#
_symmetry.space_group_name_H-M   'P 1'
#
loop_
_entity.id
_entity.type
_entity.pdbx_description
1 polymer ?
#
loop_
_entity_poly.entity_id
_entity_poly.type
_entity_poly.pdbx_seq_one_letter_code
_entity_poly.pdbx_strand_id
1 'polypeptide(L)'
;MATQTTHKFWLKISALTIASFGPILTLATMPAFNEPARWSLDLLTWPLDGFPSYDAPEIWFLSALTGGFLVGWGVMVWCLSIWVYDLAPEPVRKTLLTSALAWFCLDSLGSITSGNWPNVLWNILFLFLAVGPLWRPATD
;
A
#
# COMPACT_ATOMS: atom_id res chain seq x y z
N MET A 1 8.34 -13.45 20.75
CA MET A 1 9.06 -12.39 20.00
C MET A 1 9.04 -12.75 18.53
N ALA A 2 9.05 -11.76 17.63
CA ALA A 2 9.21 -12.05 16.21
C ALA A 2 10.70 -12.36 15.94
N THR A 3 10.98 -13.41 15.16
CA THR A 3 12.36 -13.75 14.77
C THR A 3 12.76 -13.02 13.51
N GLN A 4 14.06 -12.98 13.19
CA GLN A 4 14.54 -12.43 11.93
C GLN A 4 13.92 -13.13 10.71
N THR A 5 13.70 -14.46 10.78
CA THR A 5 13.01 -15.21 9.73
C THR A 5 11.57 -14.73 9.53
N THR A 6 10.83 -14.50 10.62
CA THR A 6 9.47 -13.97 10.57
C THR A 6 9.46 -12.57 9.96
N HIS A 7 10.41 -11.70 10.31
CA HIS A 7 10.55 -10.37 9.70
C HIS A 7 10.83 -10.44 8.19
N LYS A 8 11.79 -11.26 7.74
CA LYS A 8 12.07 -11.44 6.30
C LYS A 8 10.84 -11.93 5.53
N PHE A 9 10.13 -12.91 6.08
CA PHE A 9 8.89 -13.39 5.51
C PHE A 9 7.85 -12.26 5.43
N TRP A 10 7.68 -11.51 6.52
CA TRP A 10 6.69 -10.45 6.55
C TRP A 10 7.02 -9.30 5.61
N LEU A 11 8.29 -8.95 5.41
CA LEU A 11 8.68 -7.94 4.41
C LEU A 11 8.19 -8.31 3.01
N LYS A 12 8.14 -9.59 2.67
CA LYS A 12 7.57 -10.05 1.40
C LYS A 12 6.05 -9.90 1.38
N ILE A 13 5.38 -10.17 2.50
CA ILE A 13 3.94 -9.88 2.66
C ILE A 13 3.69 -8.38 2.47
N SER A 14 4.43 -7.52 3.16
CA SER A 14 4.37 -6.06 3.02
C SER A 14 4.54 -5.62 1.57
N ALA A 15 5.57 -6.14 0.90
CA ALA A 15 5.83 -5.84 -0.52
C ALA A 15 4.65 -6.21 -1.42
N LEU A 16 4.07 -7.40 -1.23
CA LEU A 16 2.92 -7.85 -2.02
C LEU A 16 1.65 -7.08 -1.70
N THR A 17 1.40 -6.77 -0.42
CA THR A 17 0.26 -5.95 0.01
C THR A 17 0.31 -4.56 -0.61
N ILE A 18 1.49 -3.92 -0.67
CA ILE A 18 1.66 -2.61 -1.28
C ILE A 18 1.55 -2.71 -2.81
N ALA A 19 2.26 -3.66 -3.42
CA ALA A 19 2.34 -3.76 -4.87
C ALA A 19 1.04 -4.21 -5.53
N SER A 20 0.16 -4.96 -4.85
CA SER A 20 -1.04 -5.55 -5.47
C SER A 20 -2.00 -4.52 -6.06
N PHE A 21 -2.12 -3.35 -5.43
CA PHE A 21 -2.92 -2.22 -5.95
C PHE A 21 -2.33 -1.61 -7.22
N GLY A 22 -1.02 -1.76 -7.41
CA GLY A 22 -0.27 -1.18 -8.51
C GLY A 22 -0.79 -1.60 -9.89
N PRO A 23 -0.80 -2.90 -10.22
CA PRO A 23 -1.36 -3.41 -11.47
C PRO A 23 -2.83 -3.09 -11.65
N ILE A 24 -3.64 -3.11 -10.58
CA ILE A 24 -5.08 -2.81 -10.64
C ILE A 24 -5.28 -1.36 -11.12
N LEU A 25 -4.61 -0.39 -10.48
CA LEU A 25 -4.71 1.03 -10.86
C LEU A 25 -4.08 1.34 -12.21
N THR A 26 -3.01 0.63 -12.57
CA THR A 26 -2.35 0.79 -13.88
C THR A 26 -3.22 0.26 -15.01
N LEU A 27 -3.84 -0.91 -14.85
CA LEU A 27 -4.74 -1.47 -15.86
C LEU A 27 -6.00 -0.64 -16.03
N ALA A 28 -6.44 0.03 -14.96
CA ALA A 28 -7.63 0.85 -15.01
C ALA A 28 -7.50 2.10 -15.89
N THR A 29 -6.31 2.46 -16.36
CA THR A 29 -6.14 3.48 -17.41
C THR A 29 -6.78 3.07 -18.75
N MET A 30 -7.13 1.79 -18.90
CA MET A 30 -7.81 1.23 -20.06
C MET A 30 -9.28 1.01 -19.71
N PRO A 31 -10.25 1.63 -20.43
CA PRO A 31 -11.67 1.51 -20.10
C PRO A 31 -12.18 0.08 -19.99
N ALA A 32 -11.62 -0.86 -20.75
CA ALA A 32 -12.01 -2.28 -20.70
C ALA A 32 -11.60 -2.99 -19.39
N PHE A 33 -10.73 -2.39 -18.56
CA PHE A 33 -10.14 -3.01 -17.37
C PHE A 33 -10.27 -2.13 -16.11
N ASN A 34 -11.08 -1.08 -16.14
CA ASN A 34 -11.19 -0.12 -15.03
C ASN A 34 -12.08 -0.59 -13.86
N GLU A 35 -13.01 -1.53 -14.10
CA GLU A 35 -13.98 -1.96 -13.08
C GLU A 35 -13.36 -2.47 -11.77
N PRO A 36 -12.28 -3.27 -11.76
CA PRO A 36 -11.63 -3.66 -10.51
C PRO A 36 -11.14 -2.47 -9.68
N ALA A 37 -10.54 -1.46 -10.32
CA ALA A 37 -10.10 -0.25 -9.64
C ALA A 37 -11.30 0.59 -9.18
N ARG A 38 -12.28 0.83 -10.06
CA ARG A 38 -13.51 1.57 -9.75
C ARG A 38 -14.20 1.00 -8.53
N TRP A 39 -14.49 -0.30 -8.54
CA TRP A 39 -15.14 -1.00 -7.43
C TRP A 39 -14.31 -0.97 -6.15
N SER A 40 -12.98 -1.15 -6.24
CA SER A 40 -12.13 -1.07 -5.06
C SER A 40 -12.14 0.33 -4.44
N LEU A 41 -12.13 1.39 -5.24
CA LEU A 41 -12.20 2.77 -4.75
C LEU A 41 -13.58 3.09 -4.17
N ASP A 42 -14.66 2.58 -4.75
CA ASP A 42 -16.03 2.65 -4.22
C ASP A 42 -16.12 2.02 -2.82
N LEU A 43 -15.49 0.86 -2.63
CA LEU A 43 -15.39 0.22 -1.31
C LEU A 43 -14.59 1.07 -0.31
N LEU A 44 -13.47 1.67 -0.76
CA LEU A 44 -12.61 2.49 0.09
C LEU A 44 -13.28 3.80 0.50
N THR A 45 -14.09 4.37 -0.38
CA THR A 45 -14.78 5.65 -0.14
C THR A 45 -16.05 5.48 0.69
N TRP A 46 -16.79 4.38 0.52
CA TRP A 46 -18.01 3.96 1.23
C TRP A 46 -19.07 5.07 1.44
N PRO A 47 -20.35 4.86 1.07
CA PRO A 47 -20.99 3.59 0.68
C PRO A 47 -20.69 3.16 -0.75
N LEU A 48 -21.00 1.89 -1.07
CA LEU A 48 -20.92 1.35 -2.43
C LEU A 48 -22.04 1.93 -3.31
N ASP A 49 -21.82 3.11 -3.88
CA ASP A 49 -22.81 3.88 -4.62
C ASP A 49 -22.41 4.21 -6.06
N GLY A 50 -21.26 3.69 -6.51
CA GLY A 50 -20.74 3.91 -7.86
C GLY A 50 -19.73 5.05 -7.95
N PHE A 51 -19.42 5.75 -6.85
CA PHE A 51 -18.35 6.73 -6.79
C PHE A 51 -16.98 6.07 -6.52
N PRO A 52 -15.89 6.45 -7.20
CA PRO A 52 -15.83 7.36 -8.35
C PRO A 52 -16.32 6.66 -9.63
N SER A 53 -16.84 7.44 -10.60
CA SER A 53 -17.34 6.88 -11.87
C SER A 53 -16.24 6.45 -12.84
N TYR A 54 -14.99 6.86 -12.61
CA TYR A 54 -13.81 6.51 -13.41
C TYR A 54 -13.87 6.95 -14.90
N ASP A 55 -14.70 7.94 -15.24
CA ASP A 55 -14.88 8.40 -16.63
C ASP A 55 -13.95 9.54 -17.06
N ALA A 56 -13.27 10.17 -16.10
CA ALA A 56 -12.51 11.39 -16.32
C ALA A 56 -11.03 11.08 -16.67
N PRO A 57 -10.42 11.68 -17.70
CA PRO A 57 -9.00 11.46 -18.02
C PRO A 57 -8.04 11.72 -16.84
N GLU A 58 -8.40 12.62 -15.94
CA GLU A 58 -7.66 12.94 -14.72
C GLU A 58 -7.53 11.74 -13.78
N ILE A 59 -8.60 10.93 -13.62
CA ILE A 59 -8.54 9.74 -12.75
C ILE A 59 -7.68 8.65 -13.38
N TRP A 60 -7.65 8.56 -14.71
CA TRP A 60 -6.77 7.62 -15.41
C TRP A 60 -5.32 8.01 -15.20
N PHE A 61 -4.99 9.29 -15.38
CA PHE A 61 -3.64 9.79 -15.16
C PHE A 61 -3.17 9.60 -13.71
N LEU A 62 -4.00 9.96 -12.72
CA LEU A 62 -3.68 9.75 -11.31
C LEU A 62 -3.52 8.26 -10.98
N SER A 63 -4.30 7.37 -11.60
CA SER A 63 -4.18 5.93 -11.36
C SER A 63 -2.95 5.32 -12.02
N ALA A 64 -2.50 5.84 -13.17
CA ALA A 64 -1.22 5.48 -13.76
C ALA A 64 -0.05 5.83 -12.81
N LEU A 65 -0.07 7.05 -12.27
CA LEU A 65 0.94 7.52 -11.31
C LEU A 65 0.93 6.67 -10.05
N THR A 66 -0.25 6.52 -9.43
CA THR A 66 -0.42 5.75 -8.19
C THR A 66 -0.02 4.30 -8.40
N GLY A 67 -0.45 3.70 -9.51
CA GLY A 67 -0.10 2.33 -9.89
C GLY A 67 1.41 2.12 -9.97
N GLY A 68 2.11 3.00 -10.70
CA GLY A 68 3.58 2.96 -10.83
C GLY A 68 4.31 3.13 -9.50
N PHE A 69 3.90 4.10 -8.68
CA PHE A 69 4.50 4.33 -7.36
C PHE A 69 4.30 3.13 -6.42
N LEU A 70 3.13 2.49 -6.41
CA LEU A 70 2.85 1.35 -5.54
C LEU A 70 3.62 0.09 -5.95
N VAL A 71 3.72 -0.20 -7.26
CA VAL A 71 4.60 -1.30 -7.73
C VAL A 71 6.04 -1.00 -7.36
N GLY A 72 6.53 0.21 -7.64
CA GLY A 72 7.90 0.62 -7.33
C GLY A 72 8.22 0.50 -5.84
N TRP A 73 7.31 0.94 -4.98
CA TRP A 73 7.47 0.82 -3.52
C TRP A 73 7.49 -0.63 -3.08
N GLY A 74 6.55 -1.47 -3.54
CA GLY A 74 6.53 -2.89 -3.19
C GLY A 74 7.78 -3.63 -3.67
N VAL A 75 8.27 -3.35 -4.89
CA VAL A 75 9.54 -3.91 -5.40
C VAL A 75 10.72 -3.45 -4.54
N MET A 76 10.78 -2.18 -4.14
CA MET A 76 11.82 -1.68 -3.23
C MET A 76 11.83 -2.46 -1.91
N VAL A 77 10.65 -2.66 -1.29
CA VAL A 77 10.53 -3.44 -0.04
C VAL A 77 10.95 -4.90 -0.26
N TRP A 78 10.57 -5.49 -1.39
CA TRP A 78 11.00 -6.84 -1.76
C TRP A 78 12.53 -6.94 -1.86
N CYS A 79 13.16 -6.00 -2.56
CA CYS A 79 14.62 -5.90 -2.70
C CYS A 79 15.32 -5.71 -1.35
N LEU A 80 14.78 -4.88 -0.46
CA LEU A 80 15.31 -4.73 0.91
C LEU A 80 15.26 -6.06 1.68
N SER A 81 14.19 -6.84 1.53
CA SER A 81 14.06 -8.17 2.16
C SER A 81 15.13 -9.15 1.69
N ILE A 82 15.46 -9.15 0.40
CA ILE A 82 16.36 -10.14 -0.20
C ILE A 82 17.83 -9.72 -0.20
N TRP A 83 18.13 -8.43 -0.39
CA TRP A 83 19.50 -7.96 -0.62
C TRP A 83 20.13 -7.28 0.60
N VAL A 84 19.31 -6.70 1.48
CA VAL A 84 19.83 -5.83 2.56
C VAL A 84 19.54 -6.38 3.95
N TYR A 85 18.44 -7.11 4.12
CA TYR A 85 17.98 -7.52 5.44
C TYR A 85 19.04 -8.30 6.24
N ASP A 86 19.74 -9.26 5.63
CA ASP A 86 20.75 -10.07 6.34
C ASP A 86 21.98 -9.25 6.78
N LEU A 87 22.22 -8.11 6.13
CA LEU A 87 23.31 -7.19 6.47
C LEU A 87 22.88 -6.19 7.55
N ALA A 88 21.59 -5.80 7.55
CA ALA A 88 21.06 -4.75 8.40
C ALA A 88 19.57 -4.94 8.74
N PRO A 89 19.22 -5.92 9.60
CA PRO A 89 17.82 -6.25 9.90
C PRO A 89 17.03 -5.05 10.46
N GLU A 90 17.60 -4.38 11.46
CA GLU A 90 16.93 -3.29 12.18
C GLU A 90 16.80 -2.02 11.32
N PRO A 91 17.81 -1.56 10.56
CA PRO A 91 17.64 -0.49 9.59
C PRO A 91 16.58 -0.78 8.51
N VAL A 92 16.51 -2.01 8.00
CA VAL A 92 15.46 -2.39 7.02
C VAL A 92 14.07 -2.33 7.66
N ARG A 93 13.91 -2.87 8.87
CA ARG A 93 12.66 -2.81 9.64
C ARG A 93 12.21 -1.37 9.86
N LYS A 94 13.11 -0.50 10.34
CA LYS A 94 12.81 0.93 10.58
C LYS A 94 12.47 1.67 9.29
N THR A 95 13.13 1.34 8.19
CA THR A 95 12.83 1.93 6.87
C THR A 95 11.40 1.64 6.46
N LEU A 96 10.96 0.37 6.50
CA LEU A 96 9.58 0.04 6.16
C LEU A 96 8.58 0.67 7.15
N LEU A 97 8.84 0.58 8.45
CA LEU A 97 7.92 1.14 9.46
C LEU A 97 7.74 2.66 9.28
N THR A 98 8.84 3.40 9.11
CA THR A 98 8.80 4.86 8.91
C THR A 98 8.08 5.20 7.61
N SER A 99 8.38 4.47 6.52
CA SER A 99 7.71 4.65 5.22
C SER A 99 6.20 4.40 5.32
N ALA A 100 5.78 3.32 5.98
CA ALA A 100 4.37 2.95 6.14
C ALA A 100 3.61 3.97 7.01
N LEU A 101 4.23 4.45 8.09
CA LEU A 101 3.65 5.50 8.93
C LEU A 101 3.51 6.83 8.19
N ALA A 102 4.51 7.22 7.39
CA ALA A 102 4.44 8.42 6.58
C ALA A 102 3.31 8.34 5.55
N TRP A 103 3.20 7.21 4.83
CA TRP A 103 2.07 6.94 3.93
C TRP A 103 0.74 7.01 4.67
N PHE A 104 0.59 6.29 5.78
CA PHE A 104 -0.65 6.25 6.57
C PHE A 104 -1.11 7.66 6.97
N CYS A 105 -0.19 8.49 7.47
CA CYS A 105 -0.51 9.86 7.89
C CYS A 105 -0.97 10.73 6.72
N LEU A 106 -0.22 10.74 5.60
CA LEU A 106 -0.55 11.60 4.45
C LEU A 106 -1.79 11.11 3.71
N ASP A 107 -1.94 9.81 3.51
CA ASP A 107 -3.09 9.23 2.82
C ASP A 107 -4.38 9.40 3.64
N SER A 108 -4.31 9.20 4.96
CA SER A 108 -5.46 9.42 5.84
C SER A 108 -5.84 10.90 5.92
N LEU A 109 -4.86 11.81 5.95
CA LEU A 109 -5.12 13.25 5.88
C LEU A 109 -5.80 13.60 4.55
N GLY A 110 -5.25 13.12 3.43
CA GLY A 110 -5.83 13.31 2.09
C GLY A 110 -7.26 12.79 1.99
N SER A 111 -7.53 11.62 2.58
CA SER A 111 -8.85 11.00 2.66
C SER A 111 -9.86 11.88 3.39
N ILE A 112 -9.48 12.44 4.55
CA ILE A 112 -10.33 13.37 5.29
C ILE A 112 -10.56 14.66 4.50
N THR A 113 -9.51 15.28 3.96
CA THR A 113 -9.61 16.57 3.27
C THR A 113 -10.35 16.49 1.93
N SER A 114 -10.43 15.29 1.34
CA SER A 114 -11.18 15.04 0.09
C SER A 114 -12.62 14.57 0.33
N GLY A 115 -13.05 14.42 1.58
CA GLY A 115 -14.39 13.94 1.95
C GLY A 115 -14.53 12.42 2.01
N ASN A 116 -13.47 11.66 1.71
CA ASN A 116 -13.43 10.19 1.68
C ASN A 116 -12.97 9.61 3.02
N TRP A 117 -13.48 10.12 4.14
CA TRP A 117 -13.02 9.72 5.48
C TRP A 117 -13.09 8.21 5.78
N PRO A 118 -14.02 7.40 5.23
CA PRO A 118 -14.05 5.96 5.51
C PRO A 118 -12.74 5.25 5.11
N ASN A 119 -12.00 5.79 4.14
CA ASN A 119 -10.70 5.27 3.75
C ASN A 119 -9.67 5.28 4.89
N VAL A 120 -9.82 6.15 5.90
CA VAL A 120 -8.96 6.13 7.10
C VAL A 120 -9.06 4.79 7.84
N LEU A 121 -10.26 4.19 7.88
CA LEU A 121 -10.45 2.89 8.53
C LEU A 121 -9.75 1.77 7.75
N TRP A 122 -9.82 1.82 6.42
CA TRP A 122 -9.08 0.92 5.55
C TRP A 122 -7.57 1.09 5.71
N ASN A 123 -7.08 2.33 5.77
CA ASN A 123 -5.67 2.64 6.01
C ASN A 123 -5.15 2.06 7.33
N ILE A 124 -5.96 2.09 8.40
CA ILE A 124 -5.61 1.43 9.67
C ILE A 124 -5.41 -0.08 9.44
N LEU A 125 -6.35 -0.71 8.73
CA LEU A 125 -6.28 -2.14 8.41
C LEU A 125 -5.04 -2.48 7.55
N PHE A 126 -4.78 -1.69 6.51
CA PHE A 126 -3.60 -1.81 5.66
C PHE A 126 -2.31 -1.62 6.43
N LEU A 127 -2.24 -0.63 7.32
CA LEU A 127 -1.07 -0.38 8.16
C LEU A 127 -0.74 -1.59 9.04
N PHE A 128 -1.75 -2.19 9.70
CA PHE A 128 -1.54 -3.38 10.51
C PHE A 128 -1.10 -4.59 9.67
N LEU A 129 -1.68 -4.79 8.50
CA LEU A 129 -1.29 -5.87 7.59
C LEU A 129 0.13 -5.68 7.06
N ALA A 130 0.43 -4.49 6.55
CA ALA A 130 1.72 -4.17 5.96
C ALA A 130 2.86 -4.21 7.00
N VAL A 131 2.62 -3.76 8.23
CA VAL A 131 3.67 -3.74 9.27
C VAL A 131 3.76 -5.07 10.02
N GLY A 132 2.64 -5.68 10.39
CA GLY A 132 2.56 -6.95 11.13
C GLY A 132 3.57 -7.04 12.30
N PRO A 133 4.52 -8.00 12.33
CA PRO A 133 5.47 -8.18 13.42
C PRO A 133 6.58 -7.11 13.47
N LEU A 134 6.69 -6.24 12.47
CA LEU A 134 7.77 -5.25 12.34
C LEU A 134 7.63 -4.06 13.31
N TRP A 135 6.53 -3.97 14.07
CA TRP A 135 6.37 -3.00 15.16
C TRP A 135 7.44 -3.12 16.24
N ARG A 136 8.03 -4.31 16.39
CA ARG A 136 9.05 -4.61 17.39
C ARG A 136 10.32 -5.12 16.71
N PRO A 137 11.50 -4.84 17.26
CA PRO A 137 12.75 -5.46 16.80
C PRO A 137 12.64 -6.99 16.80
N ALA A 138 13.31 -7.64 15.85
CA ALA A 138 13.43 -9.08 15.83
C ALA A 138 14.43 -9.54 16.90
N THR A 139 14.19 -10.74 17.44
CA THR A 139 15.25 -11.50 18.08
C THR A 139 16.00 -12.33 17.05
N ASP A 140 17.27 -12.57 17.32
CA ASP A 140 18.09 -13.53 16.58
C ASP A 140 17.48 -14.95 16.63
#